data_AF-A0A6J6L6T5-F1
#
_entry.id   AF-A0A6J6L6T5-F1
#
_cell.length_a   1.000
_cell.length_b   1.000
_cell.length_c   1.000
_cell.angle_alpha   90.00
_cell.angle_beta   90.00
_cell.angle_gamma   90.00
#
_symmetry.space_group_name_H-M   'P 1'
#
loop_
_entity.id
_entity.type
_entity.pdbx_description
1 polymer ?
#
loop_
_entity_poly.entity_id
_entity_poly.type
_entity_poly.pdbx_seq_one_letter_code
_entity_poly.pdbx_strand_id
1 'polypeptide(L)'
;MLTHVSIAFPSSSSPTIGCEFEATIVDRSTFEPAPIPHEIVSSVGGQLDRGALHLELYASTLELTTDICSSVSEVRQDLLNSYSIVRSELHAHA
;
A
#
# COMPACT_ATOMS: atom_id res chain seq x y z
N MET A 1 31.77 10.96 18.04
CA MET A 1 31.81 11.83 16.84
C MET A 1 30.79 11.24 15.88
N LEU A 2 29.64 11.90 15.67
CA LEU A 2 28.64 11.43 14.71
C LEU A 2 29.11 11.83 13.32
N THR A 3 29.34 10.85 12.44
CA THR A 3 29.64 11.10 11.03
C THR A 3 28.40 11.68 10.37
N HIS A 4 28.52 12.85 9.76
CA HIS A 4 27.44 13.44 8.99
C HIS A 4 27.20 12.59 7.74
N VAL A 5 26.09 11.84 7.72
CA VAL A 5 25.66 11.10 6.54
C VAL A 5 24.83 12.05 5.68
N SER A 6 25.29 12.35 4.47
CA SER A 6 24.51 13.09 3.48
C SER A 6 23.84 12.12 2.50
N ILE A 7 22.52 12.21 2.35
CA ILE A 7 21.77 11.53 1.31
C ILE A 7 21.75 12.45 0.09
N ALA A 8 22.22 11.97 -1.07
CA ALA A 8 22.14 12.73 -2.31
C ALA A 8 20.67 12.90 -2.73
N PHE A 9 20.28 14.10 -3.12
CA PHE A 9 18.92 14.36 -3.60
C PHE A 9 18.73 13.75 -5.01
N PRO A 10 17.86 12.74 -5.19
CA PRO A 10 17.61 12.14 -6.49
C PRO A 10 16.60 12.99 -7.26
N SER A 11 17.07 13.81 -8.20
CA SER A 11 16.19 14.64 -9.03
C SER A 11 15.47 13.82 -10.10
N SER A 12 14.15 14.01 -10.25
CA SER A 12 13.39 13.52 -11.39
C SER A 12 13.60 14.40 -12.63
N SER A 13 13.54 13.82 -13.83
CA SER A 13 13.67 14.56 -15.11
C SER A 13 12.44 15.43 -15.45
N SER A 14 11.31 15.18 -14.79
CA SER A 14 10.03 15.86 -14.96
C SER A 14 9.20 15.72 -13.67
N PRO A 15 8.12 16.52 -13.47
CA PRO A 15 7.18 16.28 -12.38
C PRO A 15 6.55 14.90 -12.46
N THR A 16 6.44 14.25 -11.31
CA THR A 16 5.84 12.92 -11.14
C THR A 16 4.96 12.91 -9.88
N ILE A 17 4.13 11.88 -9.73
CA ILE A 17 3.21 11.70 -8.62
C ILE A 17 3.41 10.29 -8.04
N GLY A 18 3.66 10.19 -6.74
CA GLY A 18 3.48 8.97 -5.97
C GLY A 18 2.30 9.15 -5.03
N CYS A 19 1.51 8.11 -4.82
CA CYS A 19 0.37 8.13 -3.90
C CYS A 19 0.44 6.95 -2.94
N GLU A 20 0.19 7.23 -1.68
CA GLU A 20 0.03 6.25 -0.60
C GLU A 20 -1.43 6.31 -0.15
N PHE A 21 -2.06 5.15 0.02
CA PHE A 21 -3.45 5.01 0.44
C PHE A 21 -3.56 4.00 1.57
N GLU A 22 -3.78 4.51 2.77
CA GLU A 22 -3.99 3.71 3.97
C GLU A 22 -5.48 3.44 4.20
N ALA A 23 -5.79 2.19 4.53
CA ALA A 23 -7.15 1.78 4.88
C ALA A 23 -7.16 0.84 6.09
N THR A 24 -8.08 1.12 7.01
CA THR A 24 -8.39 0.25 8.14
C THR A 24 -9.31 -0.89 7.68
N ILE A 25 -8.88 -2.12 7.91
CA ILE A 25 -9.71 -3.31 7.76
C ILE A 25 -10.66 -3.37 8.95
N VAL A 26 -11.94 -3.63 8.67
CA VAL A 26 -12.99 -3.74 9.69
C VAL A 26 -13.68 -5.10 9.59
N ASP A 27 -14.10 -5.63 10.74
CA ASP A 27 -15.00 -6.75 10.78
C ASP A 27 -16.37 -6.35 10.21
N ARG A 28 -16.93 -7.19 9.34
CA ARG A 28 -18.16 -6.87 8.61
C ARG A 28 -19.39 -6.78 9.50
N SER A 29 -19.42 -7.50 10.61
CA SER A 29 -20.58 -7.60 11.48
C SER A 29 -20.63 -6.51 12.54
N THR A 30 -19.45 -6.10 13.03
CA THR A 30 -19.29 -5.17 14.14
C THR A 30 -18.78 -3.80 13.70
N PHE A 31 -18.18 -3.69 12.51
CA PHE A 31 -17.42 -2.54 12.03
C PHE A 31 -16.22 -2.15 12.89
N GLU A 32 -15.82 -3.01 13.83
CA GLU A 32 -14.63 -2.81 14.63
C GLU A 32 -13.36 -3.13 13.81
N PRO A 33 -12.21 -2.49 14.09
CA PRO A 33 -10.96 -2.78 13.39
C PRO A 33 -10.54 -4.25 13.55
N ALA A 34 -10.22 -4.90 12.42
CA ALA A 34 -9.82 -6.31 12.39
C ALA A 34 -8.28 -6.44 12.27
N PRO A 35 -7.59 -7.11 13.21
CA PRO A 35 -6.13 -7.17 13.24
C PRO A 35 -5.53 -8.25 12.31
N ILE A 36 -6.02 -8.31 11.07
CA ILE A 36 -5.62 -9.30 10.04
C ILE A 36 -4.68 -8.81 8.89
N PRO A 37 -4.12 -7.57 8.84
CA PRO A 37 -3.21 -7.12 7.79
C PRO A 37 -2.10 -8.11 7.42
N HIS A 38 -1.45 -8.74 8.41
CA HIS A 38 -0.37 -9.70 8.17
C HIS A 38 -0.80 -10.92 7.36
N GLU A 39 -2.03 -11.40 7.59
CA GLU A 39 -2.60 -12.55 6.89
C GLU A 39 -2.87 -12.18 5.43
N ILE A 40 -3.44 -11.00 5.20
CA ILE A 40 -3.70 -10.47 3.87
C ILE A 40 -2.40 -10.25 3.08
N VAL A 41 -1.38 -9.61 3.66
CA VAL A 41 -0.09 -9.44 2.98
C VAL A 41 0.55 -10.79 2.62
N SER A 42 0.40 -11.78 3.49
CA SER A 42 0.92 -13.13 3.25
C SER A 42 0.16 -13.84 2.12
N SER A 43 -1.16 -13.66 2.02
CA SER A 43 -2.00 -14.31 1.00
C SER A 43 -1.84 -13.69 -0.39
N VAL A 44 -1.54 -12.40 -0.46
CA VAL A 44 -1.26 -11.67 -1.72
C VAL A 44 0.08 -12.08 -2.36
N GLY A 45 0.89 -12.91 -1.69
CA GLY A 45 2.27 -13.26 -2.07
C GLY A 45 2.49 -13.52 -3.57
N GLY A 46 3.16 -12.56 -4.24
CA GLY A 46 3.55 -12.63 -5.65
C GLY A 46 2.52 -12.09 -6.65
N GLN A 47 1.33 -11.67 -6.20
CA GLN A 47 0.31 -11.03 -7.05
C GLN A 47 0.57 -9.52 -7.25
N LEU A 48 1.31 -8.90 -6.32
CA LEU A 48 1.70 -7.49 -6.37
C LEU A 48 3.22 -7.34 -6.47
N ASP A 49 3.64 -6.24 -7.08
CA ASP A 49 5.04 -5.83 -7.09
C ASP A 49 5.55 -5.59 -5.67
N ARG A 50 6.86 -5.82 -5.49
CA ARG A 50 7.50 -5.61 -4.19
C ARG A 50 7.38 -4.15 -3.79
N GLY A 51 6.70 -3.92 -2.66
CA GLY A 51 6.54 -2.58 -2.10
C GLY A 51 5.31 -1.83 -2.60
N ALA A 52 4.31 -2.51 -3.19
CA ALA A 52 3.00 -1.94 -3.50
C ALA A 52 1.96 -2.12 -2.37
N LEU A 53 2.27 -2.95 -1.36
CA LEU A 53 1.41 -3.26 -0.22
C LEU A 53 2.26 -3.37 1.04
N HIS A 54 1.90 -2.62 2.08
CA HIS A 54 2.64 -2.54 3.34
C HIS A 54 1.76 -2.77 4.56
N LEU A 55 2.42 -3.16 5.63
CA LEU A 55 1.86 -3.18 6.98
C LEU A 55 2.16 -1.85 7.64
N GLU A 56 1.18 -1.31 8.36
CA GLU A 56 1.29 -0.02 9.01
C GLU A 56 1.32 -0.07 10.54
N LEU A 57 1.56 1.08 11.17
CA LEU A 57 1.66 1.21 12.63
C LEU A 57 0.46 0.60 13.36
N TYR A 58 -0.75 0.76 12.80
CA TYR A 58 -1.95 0.17 13.35
C TYR A 58 -2.11 -1.26 12.84
N ALA A 59 -2.28 -2.20 13.77
CA ALA A 59 -2.40 -3.63 13.48
C ALA A 59 -3.63 -4.00 12.64
N SER A 60 -4.52 -3.06 12.30
CA SER A 60 -5.67 -3.23 11.43
C SER A 60 -5.55 -2.48 10.11
N THR A 61 -4.42 -1.81 9.83
CA THR A 61 -4.23 -0.95 8.67
C THR A 61 -3.29 -1.59 7.66
N LEU A 62 -3.67 -1.47 6.39
CA LEU A 62 -2.82 -1.76 5.24
C LEU A 62 -2.63 -0.48 4.44
N GLU A 63 -1.46 -0.35 3.83
CA GLU A 63 -1.16 0.72 2.89
C GLU A 63 -0.97 0.15 1.48
N LEU A 64 -1.58 0.81 0.50
CA LEU A 64 -1.28 0.62 -0.92
C LEU A 64 -0.49 1.81 -1.43
N THR A 65 0.59 1.53 -2.16
CA THR A 65 1.45 2.56 -2.75
C THR A 65 1.52 2.37 -4.26
N THR A 66 1.50 3.49 -4.98
CA THR A 66 1.69 3.47 -6.43
C THR A 66 3.17 3.44 -6.80
N ASP A 67 3.46 3.03 -8.03
CA ASP A 67 4.72 3.40 -8.68
C ASP A 67 4.75 4.93 -8.99
N ILE A 68 5.87 5.39 -9.53
CA ILE A 68 6.08 6.76 -9.99
C ILE A 68 5.20 7.02 -11.22
N CYS A 69 4.11 7.75 -11.03
CA CYS A 69 3.14 8.07 -12.07
C CYS A 69 3.42 9.45 -12.70
N SER A 70 3.03 9.62 -13.96
CA SER A 70 3.09 10.88 -14.71
C SER A 70 1.79 11.69 -14.64
N SER A 71 0.68 11.07 -14.20
CA SER A 71 -0.62 11.73 -14.10
C SER A 71 -1.51 11.14 -13.00
N VAL A 72 -2.55 11.89 -12.60
CA VAL A 72 -3.56 11.42 -11.65
C VAL A 72 -4.33 10.19 -12.19
N SER A 73 -4.52 10.10 -13.50
CA SER A 73 -5.17 8.95 -14.13
C SER A 73 -4.34 7.67 -13.96
N GLU A 74 -3.02 7.77 -14.08
CA GLU A 74 -2.11 6.66 -13.83
C GLU A 74 -2.15 6.24 -12.35
N VAL A 75 -2.08 7.20 -11.42
CA VAL A 75 -2.23 6.93 -9.97
C VAL A 75 -3.51 6.16 -9.69
N ARG A 76 -4.64 6.61 -10.23
CA ARG A 76 -5.93 5.95 -10.04
C ARG A 76 -5.90 4.52 -10.59
N GLN A 77 -5.36 4.32 -11.79
CA GLN A 77 -5.33 2.99 -12.40
C GLN A 77 -4.44 2.04 -11.61
N ASP A 78 -3.28 2.52 -11.17
CA ASP A 78 -2.33 1.77 -10.36
C ASP A 78 -2.94 1.33 -9.02
N LEU A 79 -3.52 2.28 -8.27
CA LEU A 79 -4.24 1.99 -7.03
C LEU A 79 -5.39 1.00 -7.23
N LEU A 80 -6.16 1.12 -8.32
CA LEU A 80 -7.28 0.21 -8.57
C LEU A 80 -6.80 -1.23 -8.85
N ASN A 81 -5.66 -1.39 -9.53
CA ASN A 81 -5.09 -2.70 -9.78
C ASN A 81 -4.74 -3.39 -8.46
N SER A 82 -3.99 -2.72 -7.60
CA SER A 82 -3.56 -3.28 -6.31
C SER A 82 -4.72 -3.46 -5.33
N TYR A 83 -5.63 -2.48 -5.25
CA TYR A 83 -6.85 -2.57 -4.44
C TYR A 83 -7.74 -3.75 -4.84
N SER A 84 -7.87 -4.04 -6.13
CA SER A 84 -8.73 -5.14 -6.59
C SER A 84 -8.25 -6.51 -6.08
N ILE A 85 -6.94 -6.70 -6.00
CA ILE A 85 -6.30 -7.92 -5.49
C ILE A 85 -6.51 -8.02 -3.98
N VAL A 86 -6.18 -6.98 -3.22
CA VAL A 86 -6.36 -6.95 -1.76
C VAL A 86 -7.83 -7.17 -1.39
N ARG A 87 -8.76 -6.54 -2.10
CA ARG A 87 -10.21 -6.73 -1.87
C ARG A 87 -10.63 -8.18 -2.12
N SER A 88 -10.11 -8.83 -3.16
CA SER A 88 -10.39 -10.24 -3.45
C SER A 88 -9.94 -11.14 -2.29
N GLU A 89 -8.74 -10.90 -1.78
CA GLU A 89 -8.19 -11.65 -0.65
C GLU A 89 -8.97 -11.42 0.64
N LEU A 90 -9.36 -10.17 0.94
CA LEU A 90 -10.23 -9.86 2.08
C LEU A 90 -11.56 -10.61 2.04
N HIS A 91 -12.15 -10.77 0.86
CA HIS A 91 -13.38 -11.55 0.70
C HIS A 91 -13.18 -13.06 0.92
N ALA A 92 -11.98 -13.59 0.68
CA ALA A 92 -11.66 -14.99 0.95
C ALA A 92 -11.46 -15.30 2.44
N HIS A 93 -11.22 -14.26 3.26
CA HIS A 93 -11.01 -14.36 4.72
C HIS A 93 -12.25 -13.99 5.56
N ALA A 94 -13.35 -13.59 4.91
CA ALA A 94 -14.61 -13.20 5.55
C ALA A 94 -15.61 -14.37 5.60
#